data_AF-A0A941ABL1-F1
#
_entry.id   AF-A0A941ABL1-F1
#
_cell.length_a   1.000
_cell.length_b   1.000
_cell.length_c   1.000
_cell.angle_alpha   90.00
_cell.angle_beta   90.00
_cell.angle_gamma   90.00
#
_symmetry.space_group_name_H-M   'P 1'
#
loop_
_entity.id
_entity.type
_entity.pdbx_description
1 polymer ?
#
loop_
_entity_poly.entity_id
_entity_poly.type
_entity_poly.pdbx_seq_one_letter_code
_entity_poly.pdbx_strand_id
1 'polypeptide(L)'
;FSYRGGIYGISRRGLHARDGRGVPKMSLEEAIARSANAVFGKVAVNHVGGPVLEEYLGKFGFGQPVPFDLPVEPSRGEVPRQEYELARTGAGFGEVYVSPLHMAMIMSAIASGGAMPRPFLVDRMEDADGNLLYESSPSKLRDTVTKETADAVVQMMVKTVEMGTSRRAFGSPEKTPLLKDMDVAGKTGSLSGWTPSVHFEWFAGLAPVGSPRLALAALVVNESRWKIKGSYVGKEAFNCYFGYPSSMPPVYAKSRGGRKWVGASGAESGKKKPGKGKKVASRKRGSPAKTAKKPPAKPLARTHSPAGG
;
A
#
# COMPACT_ATOMS: atom_id res chain seq x y z
N PHE A 1 -12.72 -19.24 0.02
CA PHE A 1 -12.63 -18.97 1.47
C PHE A 1 -13.24 -17.60 1.79
N SER A 2 -13.98 -17.41 2.89
CA SER A 2 -14.62 -16.12 3.25
C SER A 2 -14.44 -15.75 4.73
N TYR A 3 -14.26 -14.47 5.03
CA TYR A 3 -13.98 -13.93 6.37
C TYR A 3 -15.15 -13.13 6.91
N ARG A 4 -15.37 -13.18 8.23
CA ARG A 4 -16.50 -12.54 8.93
C ARG A 4 -16.05 -11.51 9.96
N GLY A 5 -16.86 -10.47 10.16
CA GLY A 5 -16.66 -9.44 11.20
C GLY A 5 -15.76 -8.30 10.74
N GLY A 6 -15.58 -7.26 11.59
CA GLY A 6 -14.90 -5.98 11.27
C GLY A 6 -13.88 -6.03 10.11
N ILE A 7 -14.22 -5.41 8.98
CA ILE A 7 -13.45 -5.44 7.71
C ILE A 7 -12.72 -4.11 7.43
N TYR A 8 -13.02 -3.07 8.19
CA TYR A 8 -12.57 -1.69 7.90
C TYR A 8 -11.25 -1.32 8.58
N GLY A 9 -10.77 -2.09 9.56
CA GLY A 9 -9.51 -1.82 10.24
C GLY A 9 -9.09 -2.92 11.22
N ILE A 10 -7.81 -2.95 11.55
CA ILE A 10 -7.23 -3.92 12.49
C ILE A 10 -7.47 -3.41 13.92
N SER A 11 -8.23 -4.17 14.71
CA SER A 11 -8.48 -3.86 16.11
C SER A 11 -8.42 -5.13 16.93
N ARG A 12 -7.94 -5.05 18.19
CA ARG A 12 -7.83 -6.21 19.09
C ARG A 12 -9.15 -6.99 19.20
N ARG A 13 -10.28 -6.30 19.30
CA ARG A 13 -11.62 -6.90 19.39
C ARG A 13 -12.13 -7.53 18.09
N GLY A 14 -11.45 -7.31 16.98
CA GLY A 14 -11.84 -7.74 15.63
C GLY A 14 -10.87 -8.71 14.97
N LEU A 15 -9.89 -9.26 15.70
CA LEU A 15 -8.89 -10.21 15.17
C LEU A 15 -9.46 -11.62 14.96
N HIS A 16 -10.50 -11.98 15.70
CA HIS A 16 -11.21 -13.24 15.50
C HIS A 16 -12.55 -13.03 14.81
N ALA A 17 -12.99 -14.06 14.08
CA ALA A 17 -14.30 -14.04 13.44
C ALA A 17 -15.41 -13.89 14.49
N ARG A 18 -16.47 -13.17 14.11
CA ARG A 18 -17.73 -13.16 14.85
C ARG A 18 -18.79 -13.80 14.00
N ASP A 19 -19.59 -14.67 14.59
CA ASP A 19 -20.74 -15.25 13.92
C ASP A 19 -22.04 -14.56 14.34
N GLY A 20 -22.99 -14.49 13.40
CA GLY A 20 -24.27 -13.82 13.59
C GLY A 20 -24.90 -13.34 12.29
N ARG A 21 -26.21 -13.11 12.31
CA ARG A 21 -26.91 -12.48 11.18
C ARG A 21 -26.41 -11.04 11.01
N GLY A 22 -26.23 -10.60 9.76
CA GLY A 22 -25.76 -9.24 9.46
C GLY A 22 -24.26 -9.01 9.61
N VAL A 23 -23.46 -10.05 9.94
CA VAL A 23 -22.01 -9.92 9.99
C VAL A 23 -21.46 -9.79 8.56
N PRO A 24 -20.70 -8.71 8.24
CA PRO A 24 -20.10 -8.54 6.92
C PRO A 24 -19.18 -9.70 6.55
N LYS A 25 -19.20 -10.08 5.27
CA LYS A 25 -18.38 -11.14 4.68
C LYS A 25 -17.52 -10.60 3.55
N MET A 26 -16.32 -11.14 3.38
CA MET A 26 -15.43 -10.84 2.26
C MET A 26 -14.61 -12.08 1.91
N SER A 27 -14.46 -12.40 0.62
CA SER A 27 -13.55 -13.47 0.17
C SER A 27 -12.08 -13.04 0.26
N LEU A 28 -11.14 -13.99 0.22
CA LEU A 28 -9.71 -13.65 0.16
C LEU A 28 -9.36 -12.88 -1.12
N GLU A 29 -9.98 -13.28 -2.24
CA GLU A 29 -9.84 -12.63 -3.54
C GLU A 29 -10.32 -11.15 -3.49
N GLU A 30 -11.50 -10.91 -2.92
CA GLU A 30 -12.02 -9.55 -2.71
C GLU A 30 -11.11 -8.74 -1.79
N ALA A 31 -10.55 -9.37 -0.75
CA ALA A 31 -9.62 -8.74 0.17
C ALA A 31 -8.31 -8.35 -0.51
N ILE A 32 -7.76 -9.19 -1.40
CA ILE A 32 -6.61 -8.86 -2.25
C ILE A 32 -6.93 -7.69 -3.17
N ALA A 33 -8.04 -7.77 -3.90
CA ALA A 33 -8.46 -6.72 -4.84
C ALA A 33 -8.61 -5.36 -4.16
N ARG A 34 -9.27 -5.32 -3.00
CA ARG A 34 -9.61 -4.09 -2.26
C ARG A 34 -8.56 -3.70 -1.21
N SER A 35 -7.52 -4.50 -1.03
CA SER A 35 -6.49 -4.31 0.00
C SER A 35 -7.06 -4.21 1.43
N ALA A 36 -7.86 -5.22 1.83
CA ALA A 36 -8.57 -5.21 3.10
C ALA A 36 -7.68 -5.64 4.28
N ASN A 37 -7.01 -4.67 4.90
CA ASN A 37 -6.07 -4.88 6.01
C ASN A 37 -6.62 -5.73 7.17
N ALA A 38 -7.89 -5.55 7.53
CA ALA A 38 -8.50 -6.33 8.60
C ALA A 38 -8.63 -7.82 8.25
N VAL A 39 -8.82 -8.15 6.97
CA VAL A 39 -8.85 -9.54 6.49
C VAL A 39 -7.45 -10.13 6.52
N PHE A 40 -6.44 -9.42 6.02
CA PHE A 40 -5.04 -9.90 6.07
C PHE A 40 -4.56 -10.12 7.51
N GLY A 41 -4.89 -9.22 8.44
CA GLY A 41 -4.59 -9.41 9.85
C GLY A 41 -5.25 -10.66 10.44
N LYS A 42 -6.50 -10.95 10.07
CA LYS A 42 -7.19 -12.19 10.48
C LYS A 42 -6.54 -13.43 9.87
N VAL A 43 -6.07 -13.37 8.63
CA VAL A 43 -5.34 -14.47 8.00
C VAL A 43 -4.06 -14.76 8.75
N ALA A 44 -3.28 -13.70 9.04
CA ALA A 44 -2.03 -13.82 9.77
C ALA A 44 -2.23 -14.46 11.15
N VAL A 45 -3.26 -14.06 11.88
CA VAL A 45 -3.52 -14.57 13.24
C VAL A 45 -4.16 -15.96 13.24
N ASN A 46 -5.21 -16.18 12.46
CA ASN A 46 -6.07 -17.37 12.63
C ASN A 46 -5.67 -18.55 11.73
N HIS A 47 -4.81 -18.33 10.73
CA HIS A 47 -4.50 -19.36 9.71
C HIS A 47 -3.01 -19.53 9.41
N VAL A 48 -2.22 -18.46 9.49
CA VAL A 48 -0.77 -18.52 9.18
C VAL A 48 0.05 -18.69 10.46
N GLY A 49 -0.12 -17.79 11.42
CA GLY A 49 0.70 -17.74 12.63
C GLY A 49 2.10 -17.17 12.37
N GLY A 50 2.79 -16.84 13.47
CA GLY A 50 4.15 -16.27 13.42
C GLY A 50 5.18 -17.19 12.74
N PRO A 51 5.30 -18.48 13.14
CA PRO A 51 6.32 -19.37 12.58
C PRO A 51 6.24 -19.55 11.06
N VAL A 52 5.03 -19.72 10.52
CA VAL A 52 4.83 -19.87 9.08
C VAL A 52 5.13 -18.55 8.36
N LEU A 53 4.74 -17.40 8.92
CA LEU A 53 5.07 -16.11 8.32
C LEU A 53 6.58 -15.89 8.25
N GLU A 54 7.31 -16.26 9.31
CA GLU A 54 8.77 -16.18 9.36
C GLU A 54 9.45 -17.13 8.35
N GLU A 55 8.94 -18.35 8.22
CA GLU A 55 9.37 -19.31 7.19
C GLU A 55 9.22 -18.70 5.79
N TYR A 56 8.08 -18.09 5.49
CA TYR A 56 7.85 -17.49 4.17
C TYR A 56 8.69 -16.23 3.94
N LEU A 57 8.95 -15.40 4.96
CA LEU A 57 9.94 -14.32 4.83
C LEU A 57 11.31 -14.88 4.43
N GLY A 58 11.76 -15.98 5.06
CA GLY A 58 13.01 -16.65 4.69
C GLY A 58 12.99 -17.23 3.28
N LYS A 59 11.91 -17.91 2.88
CA LYS A 59 11.72 -18.43 1.51
C LYS A 59 11.78 -17.33 0.46
N PHE A 60 11.15 -16.19 0.74
CA PHE A 60 11.21 -15.03 -0.15
C PHE A 60 12.52 -14.23 -0.05
N GLY A 61 13.46 -14.57 0.83
CA GLY A 61 14.81 -13.99 0.84
C GLY A 61 15.01 -12.79 1.77
N PHE A 62 14.08 -12.52 2.69
CA PHE A 62 14.30 -11.51 3.72
C PHE A 62 15.42 -11.94 4.68
N GLY A 63 16.24 -10.97 5.09
CA GLY A 63 17.40 -11.16 5.95
C GLY A 63 18.61 -11.79 5.26
N GLN A 64 18.56 -11.98 3.94
CA GLN A 64 19.60 -12.67 3.19
C GLN A 64 20.22 -11.77 2.12
N PRO A 65 21.52 -11.92 1.81
CA PRO A 65 22.15 -11.24 0.69
C PRO A 65 21.45 -11.53 -0.63
N VAL A 66 21.31 -10.50 -1.47
CA VAL A 66 20.82 -10.64 -2.84
C VAL A 66 22.04 -10.87 -3.74
N PRO A 67 22.15 -12.02 -4.45
CA PRO A 67 23.30 -12.31 -5.30
C PRO A 67 23.15 -11.58 -6.65
N PHE A 68 23.30 -10.26 -6.62
CA PHE A 68 23.16 -9.33 -7.72
C PHE A 68 24.51 -8.68 -8.08
N ASP A 69 24.63 -8.18 -9.30
CA ASP A 69 25.89 -7.65 -9.83
C ASP A 69 26.36 -6.36 -9.13
N LEU A 70 25.41 -5.64 -8.53
CA LEU A 70 25.68 -4.45 -7.73
C LEU A 70 25.40 -4.73 -6.25
N PRO A 71 26.11 -4.07 -5.32
CA PRO A 71 25.80 -4.14 -3.90
C PRO A 71 24.36 -3.70 -3.62
N VAL A 72 23.60 -4.54 -2.93
CA VAL A 72 22.21 -4.29 -2.54
C VAL A 72 22.07 -4.60 -1.06
N GLU A 73 21.50 -3.66 -0.31
CA GLU A 73 21.17 -3.89 1.09
C GLU A 73 20.08 -4.96 1.21
N PRO A 74 20.29 -6.02 2.03
CA PRO A 74 19.26 -7.01 2.31
C PRO A 74 17.99 -6.38 2.85
N SER A 75 16.85 -6.79 2.31
CA SER A 75 15.56 -6.47 2.93
C SER A 75 15.43 -7.21 4.25
N ARG A 76 14.69 -6.65 5.21
CA ARG A 76 14.51 -7.23 6.55
C ARG A 76 13.04 -7.34 6.92
N GLY A 77 12.71 -8.30 7.75
CA GLY A 77 11.35 -8.48 8.25
C GLY A 77 11.37 -9.14 9.62
N GLU A 78 10.68 -8.53 10.59
CA GLU A 78 10.50 -9.10 11.92
C GLU A 78 9.07 -9.58 12.12
N VAL A 79 8.93 -10.79 12.66
CA VAL A 79 7.62 -11.39 12.96
C VAL A 79 7.35 -11.29 14.45
N PRO A 80 6.42 -10.42 14.88
CA PRO A 80 6.13 -10.26 16.30
C PRO A 80 5.32 -11.45 16.84
N ARG A 81 5.57 -11.80 18.11
CA ARG A 81 4.82 -12.86 18.81
C ARG A 81 3.44 -12.40 19.28
N GLN A 82 3.28 -11.10 19.53
CA GLN A 82 2.01 -10.55 20.02
C GLN A 82 0.97 -10.53 18.90
N GLU A 83 -0.19 -11.12 19.15
CA GLU A 83 -1.23 -11.33 18.14
C GLU A 83 -1.64 -10.07 17.37
N TYR A 84 -1.82 -8.95 18.08
CA TYR A 84 -2.20 -7.69 17.44
C TYR A 84 -1.11 -7.15 16.51
N GLU A 85 0.15 -7.27 16.91
CA GLU A 85 1.26 -6.87 16.07
C GLU A 85 1.46 -7.86 14.92
N LEU A 86 1.23 -9.16 15.12
CA LEU A 86 1.24 -10.15 14.04
C LEU A 86 0.18 -9.83 12.98
N ALA A 87 -1.03 -9.44 13.42
CA ALA A 87 -2.08 -8.99 12.52
C ALA A 87 -1.67 -7.73 11.74
N ARG A 88 -0.99 -6.78 12.39
CA ARG A 88 -0.46 -5.58 11.72
C ARG A 88 0.62 -5.92 10.71
N THR A 89 1.58 -6.78 11.06
CA THR A 89 2.64 -7.26 10.17
C THR A 89 2.04 -7.98 8.96
N GLY A 90 1.09 -8.88 9.16
CA GLY A 90 0.41 -9.59 8.06
C GLY A 90 -0.38 -8.68 7.13
N ALA A 91 -0.74 -7.46 7.57
CA ALA A 91 -1.36 -6.44 6.75
C ALA A 91 -0.38 -5.39 6.19
N GLY A 92 0.93 -5.56 6.40
CA GLY A 92 1.98 -4.68 5.90
C GLY A 92 2.28 -3.45 6.77
N PHE A 93 1.93 -3.45 8.07
CA PHE A 93 2.19 -2.35 9.01
C PHE A 93 3.18 -2.70 10.14
N GLY A 94 3.96 -3.77 9.97
CA GLY A 94 5.01 -4.19 10.90
C GLY A 94 6.40 -3.74 10.46
N GLU A 95 7.42 -4.22 11.17
CA GLU A 95 8.83 -3.97 10.88
C GLU A 95 9.32 -4.83 9.69
N VAL A 96 8.77 -4.56 8.51
CA VAL A 96 9.13 -5.20 7.24
C VAL A 96 9.55 -4.14 6.24
N TYR A 97 10.79 -4.22 5.79
CA TYR A 97 11.44 -3.26 4.90
C TYR A 97 11.95 -3.99 3.66
N VAL A 98 11.46 -3.59 2.50
CA VAL A 98 11.75 -4.26 1.22
C VAL A 98 12.16 -3.25 0.16
N SER A 99 13.22 -3.55 -0.59
CA SER A 99 13.67 -2.71 -1.70
C SER A 99 12.82 -2.95 -2.96
N PRO A 100 12.73 -1.97 -3.90
CA PRO A 100 12.05 -2.20 -5.17
C PRO A 100 12.61 -3.37 -5.97
N LEU A 101 13.94 -3.56 -5.96
CA LEU A 101 14.57 -4.72 -6.60
C LEU A 101 14.08 -6.03 -5.99
N HIS A 102 14.07 -6.14 -4.66
CA HIS A 102 13.63 -7.38 -4.00
C HIS A 102 12.11 -7.61 -4.19
N MET A 103 11.29 -6.56 -4.20
CA MET A 103 9.88 -6.68 -4.54
C MET A 103 9.67 -7.15 -5.99
N ALA A 104 10.50 -6.69 -6.93
CA ALA A 104 10.48 -7.19 -8.30
C ALA A 104 10.88 -8.68 -8.36
N MET A 105 11.89 -9.12 -7.58
CA MET A 105 12.24 -10.54 -7.48
C MET A 105 11.10 -11.40 -6.90
N ILE A 106 10.39 -10.92 -5.88
CA ILE A 106 9.21 -11.59 -5.33
C ILE A 106 8.14 -11.73 -6.44
N MET A 107 7.87 -10.65 -7.19
CA MET A 107 6.93 -10.73 -8.30
C MET A 107 7.38 -11.65 -9.42
N SER A 108 8.68 -11.69 -9.73
CA SER A 108 9.27 -12.64 -10.68
C SER A 108 9.12 -14.08 -10.21
N ALA A 109 9.26 -14.35 -8.90
CA ALA A 109 9.00 -15.68 -8.36
C ALA A 109 7.54 -16.10 -8.59
N ILE A 110 6.58 -15.20 -8.32
CA ILE A 110 5.15 -15.47 -8.59
C ILE A 110 4.89 -15.66 -10.09
N ALA A 111 5.51 -14.85 -10.95
CA ALA A 111 5.41 -14.97 -12.41
C ALA A 111 6.00 -16.28 -12.95
N SER A 112 7.05 -16.79 -12.31
CA SER A 112 7.75 -18.04 -12.66
C SER A 112 7.23 -19.25 -11.88
N GLY A 113 5.96 -19.24 -11.46
CA GLY A 113 5.32 -20.40 -10.82
C GLY A 113 5.89 -20.76 -9.44
N GLY A 114 6.45 -19.78 -8.73
CA GLY A 114 7.06 -19.94 -7.41
C GLY A 114 8.57 -20.17 -7.42
N ALA A 115 9.19 -20.38 -8.59
CA ALA A 115 10.64 -20.47 -8.73
C ALA A 115 11.23 -19.07 -8.91
N MET A 116 11.88 -18.51 -7.88
CA MET A 116 12.50 -17.19 -7.95
C MET A 116 13.72 -17.23 -8.89
N PRO A 117 13.74 -16.45 -9.98
CA PRO A 117 14.91 -16.33 -10.84
C PRO A 117 16.05 -15.60 -10.11
N ARG A 118 17.30 -15.93 -10.46
CA ARG A 118 18.46 -15.15 -10.03
C ARG A 118 18.47 -13.82 -10.79
N PRO A 119 18.52 -12.67 -10.09
CA PRO A 119 18.63 -11.38 -10.76
C PRO A 119 20.05 -11.16 -11.29
N PHE A 120 20.15 -10.56 -12.47
CA PHE A 120 21.40 -10.07 -13.05
C PHE A 120 21.11 -8.79 -13.85
N LEU A 121 22.14 -7.98 -14.06
CA LEU A 121 22.13 -6.71 -14.78
C LEU A 121 23.11 -6.73 -15.95
N VAL A 122 24.28 -7.36 -15.78
CA VAL A 122 25.30 -7.50 -16.80
C VAL A 122 24.93 -8.68 -17.68
N ASP A 123 24.61 -8.43 -18.95
CA ASP A 123 24.26 -9.47 -19.92
C ASP A 123 25.51 -10.18 -20.46
N ARG A 124 26.50 -9.39 -20.90
CA ARG A 124 27.77 -9.87 -21.44
C ARG A 124 28.91 -8.89 -21.17
N MET A 125 30.14 -9.41 -21.10
CA MET A 125 31.37 -8.63 -21.09
C MET A 125 32.31 -9.14 -22.17
N GLU A 126 32.90 -8.21 -22.93
CA GLU A 126 33.85 -8.48 -24.00
C GLU A 126 35.15 -7.72 -23.72
N ASP A 127 36.30 -8.25 -24.17
CA ASP A 127 37.55 -7.51 -24.16
C ASP A 127 37.63 -6.49 -25.32
N ALA A 128 38.76 -5.79 -25.45
CA ALA A 128 38.96 -4.79 -26.50
C ALA A 128 38.98 -5.38 -27.92
N ASP A 129 39.26 -6.68 -28.04
CA ASP A 129 39.31 -7.42 -29.31
C ASP A 129 37.95 -8.08 -29.64
N GLY A 130 36.95 -7.92 -28.77
CA GLY A 130 35.62 -8.50 -28.93
C GLY A 130 35.50 -9.95 -28.46
N ASN A 131 36.51 -10.49 -27.75
CA ASN A 131 36.41 -11.83 -27.19
C ASN A 131 35.50 -11.82 -25.95
N LEU A 132 34.60 -12.80 -25.87
CA LEU A 132 33.66 -12.94 -24.76
C LEU A 132 34.41 -13.34 -23.47
N LEU A 133 34.31 -12.51 -22.44
CA LEU A 133 34.88 -12.74 -21.11
C LEU A 133 33.85 -13.30 -20.13
N TYR A 134 32.60 -12.89 -20.28
CA TYR A 134 31.48 -13.28 -19.42
C TYR A 134 30.17 -13.18 -20.19
N GLU A 135 29.27 -14.12 -19.95
CA GLU A 135 27.90 -14.08 -20.43
C GLU A 135 26.98 -14.57 -19.31
N SER A 136 25.92 -13.82 -19.06
CA SER A 136 24.92 -14.18 -18.07
C SER A 136 24.06 -15.33 -18.58
N SER A 137 23.61 -16.19 -17.67
CA SER A 137 22.68 -17.26 -18.00
C SER A 137 21.52 -17.26 -17.01
N PRO A 138 20.26 -17.21 -17.49
CA PRO A 138 19.10 -17.32 -16.62
C PRO A 138 19.16 -18.58 -15.77
N SER A 139 19.07 -18.42 -14.45
CA SER A 139 19.14 -19.51 -13.49
C SER A 139 18.14 -19.32 -12.36
N LYS A 140 17.76 -20.42 -11.72
CA LYS A 140 16.89 -20.39 -10.54
C LYS A 140 17.71 -20.03 -9.31
N LEU A 141 17.24 -19.07 -8.52
CA LEU A 141 17.83 -18.73 -7.23
C LEU A 141 17.30 -19.64 -6.11
N ARG A 142 15.98 -19.83 -6.03
CA ARG A 142 15.32 -20.63 -4.99
C ARG A 142 13.85 -20.93 -5.32
N ASP A 143 13.26 -21.90 -4.63
CA ASP A 143 11.82 -22.13 -4.64
C ASP A 143 11.15 -21.38 -3.48
N THR A 144 9.99 -20.76 -3.74
CA THR A 144 9.27 -19.92 -2.77
C THR A 144 7.91 -20.49 -2.39
N VAL A 145 7.09 -20.77 -3.38
CA VAL A 145 5.75 -21.36 -3.26
C VAL A 145 5.58 -22.43 -4.35
N THR A 146 4.55 -23.25 -4.25
CA THR A 146 4.20 -24.16 -5.35
C THR A 146 3.61 -23.38 -6.53
N LYS A 147 3.61 -24.00 -7.72
CA LYS A 147 3.01 -23.41 -8.91
C LYS A 147 1.53 -23.11 -8.71
N GLU A 148 0.80 -24.03 -8.10
CA GLU A 148 -0.64 -23.89 -7.84
C GLU A 148 -0.92 -22.68 -6.92
N THR A 149 -0.05 -22.46 -5.94
CA THR A 149 -0.14 -21.30 -5.04
C THR A 149 0.17 -20.00 -5.80
N ALA A 150 1.22 -19.99 -6.61
CA ALA A 150 1.57 -18.83 -7.44
C ALA A 150 0.42 -18.48 -8.40
N ASP A 151 -0.11 -19.46 -9.13
CA ASP A 151 -1.23 -19.29 -10.05
C ASP A 151 -2.47 -18.73 -9.32
N ALA A 152 -2.82 -19.28 -8.15
CA ALA A 152 -3.94 -18.78 -7.34
C ALA A 152 -3.73 -17.32 -6.89
N VAL A 153 -2.51 -16.94 -6.49
CA VAL A 153 -2.17 -15.55 -6.14
C VAL A 153 -2.32 -14.64 -7.35
N VAL A 154 -1.83 -15.05 -8.52
CA VAL A 154 -1.95 -14.29 -9.77
C VAL A 154 -3.42 -14.03 -10.10
N GLN A 155 -4.28 -15.04 -10.06
CA GLN A 155 -5.71 -14.90 -10.34
C GLN A 155 -6.38 -13.90 -9.39
N MET A 156 -6.05 -13.94 -8.09
CA MET A 156 -6.58 -12.95 -7.14
C MET A 156 -6.03 -11.54 -7.41
N MET A 157 -4.79 -11.42 -7.88
CA MET A 157 -4.17 -10.13 -8.25
C MET A 157 -4.74 -9.51 -9.53
N VAL A 158 -5.31 -10.31 -10.45
CA VAL A 158 -6.09 -9.79 -11.60
C VAL A 158 -7.26 -8.95 -11.11
N LYS A 159 -7.95 -9.40 -10.04
CA LYS A 159 -9.10 -8.65 -9.47
C LYS A 159 -8.71 -7.27 -8.94
N THR A 160 -7.46 -7.06 -8.55
CA THR A 160 -6.95 -5.73 -8.18
C THR A 160 -7.07 -4.73 -9.35
N VAL A 161 -6.81 -5.20 -10.57
CA VAL A 161 -6.86 -4.42 -11.80
C VAL A 161 -8.31 -4.31 -12.29
N GLU A 162 -9.08 -5.39 -12.29
CA GLU A 162 -10.46 -5.38 -12.82
C GLU A 162 -11.44 -4.59 -11.94
N MET A 163 -11.41 -4.81 -10.62
CA MET A 163 -12.43 -4.31 -9.70
C MET A 163 -11.88 -3.63 -8.43
N GLY A 164 -10.56 -3.71 -8.24
CA GLY A 164 -9.90 -3.33 -7.01
C GLY A 164 -9.21 -1.97 -7.03
N THR A 165 -8.16 -1.88 -6.23
CA THR A 165 -7.39 -0.64 -5.98
C THR A 165 -6.67 -0.09 -7.22
N SER A 166 -6.45 -0.91 -8.25
CA SER A 166 -5.79 -0.50 -9.51
C SER A 166 -6.78 -0.18 -10.64
N ARG A 167 -8.07 -0.51 -10.49
CA ARG A 167 -9.10 -0.29 -11.52
C ARG A 167 -9.11 1.11 -12.09
N ARG A 168 -8.96 2.13 -11.25
CA ARG A 168 -8.98 3.52 -11.73
C ARG A 168 -7.76 3.87 -12.59
N ALA A 169 -6.59 3.31 -12.30
CA ALA A 169 -5.37 3.58 -13.06
C ALA A 169 -5.38 2.85 -14.40
N PHE A 170 -5.81 1.59 -14.38
CA PHE A 170 -5.86 0.71 -15.55
C PHE A 170 -7.10 0.91 -16.42
N GLY A 171 -8.20 1.41 -15.87
CA GLY A 171 -9.41 1.68 -16.62
C GLY A 171 -10.13 0.41 -17.05
N SER A 172 -10.68 0.43 -18.25
CA SER A 172 -11.36 -0.71 -18.87
C SER A 172 -10.67 -1.05 -20.21
N PRO A 173 -10.85 -2.27 -20.75
CA PRO A 173 -10.27 -2.65 -22.03
C PRO A 173 -10.60 -1.68 -23.17
N GLU A 174 -11.77 -1.04 -23.16
CA GLU A 174 -12.14 -0.04 -24.18
C GLU A 174 -11.24 1.20 -24.14
N LYS A 175 -10.73 1.57 -22.95
CA LYS A 175 -9.93 2.79 -22.72
C LYS A 175 -8.42 2.52 -22.64
N THR A 176 -8.02 1.27 -22.48
CA THR A 176 -6.63 0.88 -22.26
C THR A 176 -6.29 -0.27 -23.21
N PRO A 177 -5.66 0.03 -24.37
CA PRO A 177 -5.37 -0.96 -25.41
C PRO A 177 -4.65 -2.22 -24.91
N LEU A 178 -3.66 -2.08 -24.02
CA LEU A 178 -2.97 -3.21 -23.36
C LEU A 178 -3.94 -4.27 -22.82
N LEU A 179 -5.04 -3.84 -22.20
CA LEU A 179 -6.01 -4.74 -21.57
C LEU A 179 -6.95 -5.44 -22.57
N LYS A 180 -6.88 -5.10 -23.86
CA LYS A 180 -7.58 -5.86 -24.91
C LYS A 180 -6.82 -7.11 -25.30
N ASP A 181 -5.49 -7.05 -25.20
CA ASP A 181 -4.61 -8.08 -25.74
C ASP A 181 -4.05 -8.98 -24.63
N MET A 182 -4.01 -8.50 -23.38
CA MET A 182 -3.52 -9.28 -22.24
C MET A 182 -4.13 -8.87 -20.91
N ASP A 183 -4.21 -9.85 -20.01
CA ASP A 183 -4.51 -9.63 -18.61
C ASP A 183 -3.28 -9.20 -17.82
N VAL A 184 -3.49 -8.25 -16.90
CA VAL A 184 -2.47 -7.75 -15.97
C VAL A 184 -2.87 -8.10 -14.55
N ALA A 185 -1.95 -8.71 -13.81
CA ALA A 185 -2.08 -8.95 -12.38
C ALA A 185 -1.24 -7.94 -11.60
N GLY A 186 -1.77 -7.42 -10.49
CA GLY A 186 -0.99 -6.53 -9.64
C GLY A 186 -1.51 -6.38 -8.22
N LYS A 187 -0.69 -5.80 -7.36
CA LYS A 187 -1.04 -5.43 -6.00
C LYS A 187 -0.49 -4.05 -5.68
N THR A 188 -1.31 -3.26 -4.99
CA THR A 188 -0.95 -1.91 -4.53
C THR A 188 -0.47 -1.93 -3.07
N GLY A 189 0.32 -0.92 -2.72
CA GLY A 189 0.64 -0.59 -1.33
C GLY A 189 0.65 0.93 -1.14
N SER A 190 0.23 1.41 0.03
CA SER A 190 0.30 2.83 0.37
C SER A 190 0.72 2.97 1.82
N LEU A 191 1.86 3.61 2.08
CA LEU A 191 2.35 3.90 3.42
C LEU A 191 2.70 5.39 3.54
N SER A 192 2.41 5.99 4.69
CA SER A 192 2.82 7.37 4.97
C SER A 192 3.87 7.35 6.06
N GLY A 193 5.02 7.95 5.78
CA GLY A 193 6.06 8.21 6.78
C GLY A 193 5.80 9.55 7.47
N TRP A 194 6.38 9.71 8.65
CA TRP A 194 6.26 10.95 9.44
C TRP A 194 7.51 11.84 9.31
N THR A 195 8.68 11.27 9.02
CA THR A 195 9.96 12.00 8.97
C THR A 195 10.88 11.49 7.85
N PRO A 196 11.04 12.22 6.73
CA PRO A 196 10.19 13.34 6.30
C PRO A 196 8.74 12.87 6.05
N SER A 197 7.78 13.80 6.08
CA SER A 197 6.36 13.49 5.82
C SER A 197 6.12 13.17 4.34
N VAL A 198 6.53 11.97 3.92
CA VAL A 198 6.38 11.47 2.55
C VAL A 198 5.34 10.35 2.48
N HIS A 199 4.81 10.14 1.29
CA HIS A 199 3.82 9.13 0.99
C HIS A 199 4.34 8.16 -0.06
N PHE A 200 4.62 6.94 0.36
CA PHE A 200 5.03 5.84 -0.49
C PHE A 200 3.81 5.23 -1.18
N GLU A 201 3.83 5.19 -2.50
CA GLU A 201 2.86 4.48 -3.32
C GLU A 201 3.58 3.37 -4.07
N TRP A 202 3.18 2.14 -3.79
CA TRP A 202 3.73 0.93 -4.37
C TRP A 202 2.76 0.33 -5.38
N PHE A 203 3.32 -0.27 -6.42
CA PHE A 203 2.65 -1.25 -7.25
C PHE A 203 3.63 -2.34 -7.64
N ALA A 204 3.23 -3.59 -7.46
CA ALA A 204 3.97 -4.75 -7.92
C ALA A 204 3.05 -5.57 -8.80
N GLY A 205 3.51 -6.02 -9.97
CA GLY A 205 2.63 -6.67 -10.93
C GLY A 205 3.38 -7.45 -12.00
N LEU A 206 2.61 -8.22 -12.77
CA LEU A 206 3.09 -9.00 -13.90
C LEU A 206 2.08 -9.02 -15.04
N ALA A 207 2.59 -9.24 -16.25
CA ALA A 207 1.78 -9.45 -17.44
C ALA A 207 2.60 -10.18 -18.53
N PRO A 208 1.93 -10.90 -19.46
CA PRO A 208 0.54 -11.40 -19.39
C PRO A 208 0.31 -12.44 -18.28
N VAL A 209 -0.93 -12.61 -17.80
CA VAL A 209 -1.28 -13.55 -16.71
C VAL A 209 -1.19 -15.04 -17.04
N GLY A 210 -1.13 -15.44 -18.32
CA GLY A 210 -0.94 -16.85 -18.72
C GLY A 210 0.47 -17.21 -19.18
N SER A 211 1.26 -16.21 -19.60
CA SER A 211 2.64 -16.39 -20.04
C SER A 211 3.42 -15.12 -19.68
N PRO A 212 3.77 -14.95 -18.40
CA PRO A 212 4.35 -13.70 -17.92
C PRO A 212 5.66 -13.38 -18.64
N ARG A 213 5.74 -12.18 -19.22
CA ARG A 213 6.92 -11.66 -19.92
C ARG A 213 7.59 -10.50 -19.19
N LEU A 214 6.88 -9.87 -18.27
CA LEU A 214 7.40 -8.83 -17.40
C LEU A 214 6.79 -8.97 -16.00
N ALA A 215 7.65 -8.99 -15.00
CA ALA A 215 7.31 -8.75 -13.59
C ALA A 215 8.03 -7.47 -13.14
N LEU A 216 7.34 -6.60 -12.41
CA LEU A 216 7.89 -5.31 -12.01
C LEU A 216 7.44 -4.88 -10.61
N ALA A 217 8.21 -3.97 -10.04
CA ALA A 217 7.83 -3.20 -8.86
C ALA A 217 8.09 -1.71 -9.12
N ALA A 218 7.11 -0.88 -8.83
CA ALA A 218 7.15 0.58 -8.91
C ALA A 218 6.95 1.16 -7.51
N LEU A 219 7.87 2.03 -7.11
CA LEU A 219 7.78 2.82 -5.88
C LEU A 219 7.80 4.30 -6.25
N VAL A 220 6.79 5.03 -5.80
CA VAL A 220 6.76 6.50 -5.90
C VAL A 220 6.76 7.09 -4.51
N VAL A 221 7.73 7.96 -4.25
CA VAL A 221 7.80 8.75 -3.01
C VAL A 221 7.18 10.11 -3.29
N ASN A 222 5.97 10.33 -2.79
CA ASN A 222 5.21 11.55 -3.02
C ASN A 222 5.33 12.52 -1.83
N GLU A 223 5.43 13.81 -2.12
CA GLU A 223 5.28 14.88 -1.15
C GLU A 223 3.80 15.22 -0.87
N SER A 224 3.56 16.25 -0.06
CA SER A 224 2.24 16.55 0.53
C SER A 224 1.18 17.10 -0.44
N ARG A 225 1.57 17.66 -1.60
CA ARG A 225 0.66 18.41 -2.48
C ARG A 225 -0.07 17.55 -3.51
N TRP A 226 0.68 16.75 -4.27
CA TRP A 226 0.15 15.95 -5.37
C TRP A 226 0.72 14.54 -5.28
N LYS A 227 -0.12 13.54 -5.57
CA LYS A 227 0.26 12.14 -5.51
C LYS A 227 0.11 11.46 -6.87
N ILE A 228 1.17 10.81 -7.31
CA ILE A 228 1.19 9.84 -8.39
C ILE A 228 1.04 8.45 -7.75
N LYS A 229 0.07 7.69 -8.23
CA LYS A 229 -0.15 6.31 -7.80
C LYS A 229 0.92 5.39 -8.39
N GLY A 230 1.44 4.47 -7.59
CA GLY A 230 2.34 3.42 -8.09
C GLY A 230 1.71 2.61 -9.22
N SER A 231 0.39 2.36 -9.16
CA SER A 231 -0.33 1.64 -10.22
C SER A 231 -0.41 2.39 -11.55
N TYR A 232 -0.32 3.72 -11.54
CA TYR A 232 -0.18 4.49 -12.77
C TYR A 232 1.21 4.26 -13.38
N VAL A 233 2.28 4.38 -12.59
CA VAL A 233 3.65 4.13 -13.05
C VAL A 233 3.82 2.69 -13.55
N GLY A 234 3.27 1.72 -12.83
CA GLY A 234 3.29 0.32 -13.26
C GLY A 234 2.57 0.09 -14.59
N LYS A 235 1.42 0.75 -14.81
CA LYS A 235 0.73 0.70 -16.11
C LYS A 235 1.57 1.30 -17.23
N GLU A 236 2.19 2.46 -17.00
CA GLU A 236 3.06 3.08 -18.00
C GLU A 236 4.28 2.23 -18.33
N ALA A 237 4.85 1.53 -17.33
CA ALA A 237 5.93 0.57 -17.56
C ALA A 237 5.47 -0.61 -18.43
N PHE A 238 4.27 -1.16 -18.19
CA PHE A 238 3.70 -2.19 -19.07
C PHE A 238 3.44 -1.67 -20.49
N ASN A 239 2.85 -0.48 -20.62
CA ASN A 239 2.63 0.12 -21.93
C ASN A 239 3.96 0.28 -22.69
N CYS A 240 4.98 0.82 -22.04
CA CYS A 240 6.29 1.00 -22.64
C CYS A 240 6.92 -0.34 -23.08
N TYR A 241 6.90 -1.35 -22.23
CA TYR A 241 7.51 -2.66 -22.53
C TYR A 241 6.80 -3.40 -23.66
N PHE A 242 5.46 -3.35 -23.70
CA PHE A 242 4.66 -4.02 -24.72
C PHE A 242 4.33 -3.14 -25.94
N GLY A 243 4.89 -1.94 -26.04
CA GLY A 243 4.74 -1.07 -27.20
C GLY A 243 3.39 -0.36 -27.34
N TYR A 244 2.65 -0.17 -26.24
CA TYR A 244 1.40 0.60 -26.24
C TYR A 244 1.66 2.10 -25.97
N PRO A 245 0.78 3.00 -26.47
CA PRO A 245 0.86 4.43 -26.19
C PRO A 245 0.82 4.75 -24.69
N SER A 246 1.60 5.75 -24.28
CA SER A 246 1.55 6.28 -22.92
C SER A 246 0.20 6.93 -22.62
N SER A 247 -0.30 6.77 -21.40
CA SER A 247 -1.51 7.45 -20.95
C SER A 247 -1.19 8.85 -20.43
N MET A 248 -0.95 9.79 -21.36
CA MET A 248 -0.73 11.20 -21.04
C MET A 248 -2.06 11.93 -20.78
N PRO A 249 -2.15 12.85 -19.79
CA PRO A 249 -1.22 13.10 -18.69
C PRO A 249 -1.52 12.27 -17.42
N PRO A 250 -0.59 12.21 -16.44
CA PRO A 250 -0.79 11.48 -15.18
C PRO A 250 -2.07 11.88 -14.45
N VAL A 251 -2.79 10.89 -13.91
CA VAL A 251 -3.98 11.13 -13.10
C VAL A 251 -3.55 11.56 -11.70
N TYR A 252 -3.44 12.87 -11.48
CA TYR A 252 -3.15 13.43 -10.15
C TYR A 252 -4.36 13.28 -9.21
N ALA A 253 -4.12 12.75 -8.00
CA ALA A 253 -5.10 12.80 -6.91
C ALA A 253 -4.76 13.93 -5.94
N LYS A 254 -5.73 14.81 -5.64
CA LYS A 254 -5.59 15.81 -4.56
C LYS A 254 -5.35 15.09 -3.21
N SER A 255 -4.40 15.58 -2.41
CA SER A 255 -4.21 15.06 -1.06
C SER A 255 -5.48 15.29 -0.22
N ARG A 256 -5.93 14.26 0.49
CA ARG A 256 -7.09 14.36 1.39
C ARG A 256 -6.67 15.08 2.68
N GLY A 257 -6.90 16.39 2.74
CA GLY A 257 -7.07 17.17 3.97
C GLY A 257 -5.80 17.56 4.72
N GLY A 258 -5.20 18.68 4.35
CA GLY A 258 -4.53 19.53 5.34
C GLY A 258 -5.60 20.31 6.11
N ARG A 259 -5.64 20.20 7.44
CA ARG A 259 -6.42 21.13 8.27
C ARG A 259 -5.96 22.55 7.90
N LYS A 260 -6.88 23.42 7.48
CA LYS A 260 -6.62 24.86 7.33
C LYS A 260 -6.13 25.36 8.69
N TRP A 261 -4.83 25.63 8.79
CA TRP A 261 -4.28 26.37 9.92
C TRP A 261 -4.80 27.80 9.81
N VAL A 262 -5.71 28.17 10.72
CA VAL A 262 -6.12 29.57 10.88
C VAL A 262 -5.06 30.20 11.76
N GLY A 263 -4.07 30.83 11.13
CA GLY A 263 -3.01 31.53 11.83
C GLY A 263 -3.56 32.72 12.61
N ALA A 264 -3.25 32.75 13.91
CA ALA A 264 -3.34 33.97 14.70
C ALA A 264 -2.28 34.95 14.19
N SER A 265 -2.72 36.07 13.63
CA SER A 265 -1.91 37.29 13.59
C SER A 265 -2.85 38.49 13.69
N GLY A 266 -2.65 39.27 14.73
CA GLY A 266 -3.18 40.62 14.83
C GLY A 266 -2.27 41.62 14.13
N ALA A 267 -2.81 42.84 14.04
CA ALA A 267 -2.20 44.12 13.68
C ALA A 267 -2.06 44.49 12.18
N GLU A 268 -2.98 45.39 11.81
CA GLU A 268 -2.83 46.57 10.94
C GLU A 268 -2.48 46.46 9.45
N SER A 269 -3.45 46.84 8.61
CA SER A 269 -3.39 48.15 7.93
C SER A 269 -4.76 48.48 7.31
N GLY A 270 -5.20 49.72 7.54
CA GLY A 270 -6.50 50.20 7.09
C GLY A 270 -6.58 50.50 5.59
N LYS A 271 -7.78 50.34 5.03
CA LYS A 271 -8.33 51.20 3.98
C LYS A 271 -9.85 51.16 4.03
N LYS A 272 -10.43 52.37 4.09
CA LYS A 272 -11.84 52.70 4.27
C LYS A 272 -12.56 52.81 2.90
N LYS A 273 -13.87 52.52 2.92
CA LYS A 273 -15.01 53.00 2.08
C LYS A 273 -15.51 52.11 0.92
N PRO A 274 -16.79 52.27 0.49
CA PRO A 274 -18.00 52.60 1.27
C PRO A 274 -19.20 51.67 0.92
N GLY A 275 -20.26 51.76 1.74
CA GLY A 275 -21.50 50.98 1.56
C GLY A 275 -22.50 51.55 0.56
N LYS A 276 -23.46 50.70 0.18
CA LYS A 276 -24.85 50.91 -0.31
C LYS A 276 -25.44 49.47 -0.41
N GLY A 277 -26.62 49.08 0.04
CA GLY A 277 -27.74 49.70 0.73
C GLY A 277 -28.89 48.67 0.85
N LYS A 278 -29.61 48.72 1.98
CA LYS A 278 -31.03 48.38 2.28
C LYS A 278 -31.63 47.01 1.85
N LYS A 279 -32.02 46.19 2.85
CA LYS A 279 -33.39 45.91 3.38
C LYS A 279 -34.25 45.06 2.42
N VAL A 280 -34.80 43.91 2.84
CA VAL A 280 -36.09 43.82 3.56
C VAL A 280 -36.06 42.72 4.65
N ALA A 281 -36.70 43.04 5.78
CA ALA A 281 -37.03 42.14 6.88
C ALA A 281 -38.53 41.81 6.87
N SER A 282 -38.91 40.60 7.28
CA SER A 282 -40.20 40.37 7.93
C SER A 282 -40.03 39.47 9.17
N ARG A 283 -40.53 40.02 10.28
CA ARG A 283 -40.74 39.50 11.64
C ARG A 283 -41.90 38.47 11.63
N LYS A 284 -42.23 37.62 12.63
CA LYS A 284 -41.85 37.35 14.03
C LYS A 284 -42.65 36.12 14.52
N ARG A 285 -42.31 35.65 15.74
CA ARG A 285 -43.06 34.88 16.77
C ARG A 285 -42.62 33.40 16.83
N GLY A 286 -42.19 32.82 17.95
CA GLY A 286 -41.98 33.27 19.34
C GLY A 286 -41.48 32.07 20.16
N SER A 287 -40.57 32.30 21.12
CA SER A 287 -40.04 31.29 22.06
C SER A 287 -41.01 31.05 23.25
N PRO A 288 -40.75 30.09 24.16
CA PRO A 288 -39.76 30.33 25.22
C PRO A 288 -38.87 29.12 25.60
N ALA A 289 -37.78 29.48 26.28
CA ALA A 289 -36.67 28.64 26.72
C ALA A 289 -36.97 27.79 27.97
N LYS A 290 -36.17 26.73 28.18
CA LYS A 290 -35.79 26.25 29.53
C LYS A 290 -34.29 25.92 29.58
N THR A 291 -33.65 26.58 30.53
CA THR A 291 -32.25 26.46 31.00
C THR A 291 -32.03 25.25 31.90
N ALA A 292 -30.86 24.61 31.83
CA ALA A 292 -30.29 23.89 32.98
C ALA A 292 -28.75 23.89 32.93
N LYS A 293 -28.18 24.19 34.10
CA LYS A 293 -26.80 24.59 34.38
C LYS A 293 -25.84 23.39 34.52
N LYS A 294 -24.57 23.65 34.21
CA LYS A 294 -23.37 22.82 34.44
C LYS A 294 -22.89 22.99 35.89
N PRO A 295 -22.43 21.94 36.62
CA PRO A 295 -21.79 22.11 37.91
C PRO A 295 -20.26 22.38 37.78
N PRO A 296 -19.62 23.02 38.77
CA PRO A 296 -18.27 23.59 38.66
C PRO A 296 -17.14 22.59 38.98
N ALA A 297 -15.95 22.94 38.48
CA ALA A 297 -14.68 22.27 38.71
C ALA A 297 -14.14 22.50 40.13
N LYS A 298 -13.53 21.46 40.73
CA LYS A 298 -12.76 21.55 41.98
C LYS A 298 -11.34 22.05 41.70
N PRO A 299 -10.74 22.85 42.60
CA PRO A 299 -9.41 23.43 42.42
C PRO A 299 -8.27 22.47 42.77
N LEU A 300 -7.14 22.72 42.09
CA LEU A 300 -5.81 22.11 42.26
C LEU A 300 -5.22 22.43 43.64
N ALA A 301 -4.69 21.41 44.33
CA ALA A 301 -3.76 21.57 45.43
C ALA A 301 -2.33 21.27 44.95
N ARG A 302 -1.41 22.20 45.25
CA ARG A 302 0.05 22.08 45.06
C ARG A 302 0.72 21.57 46.34
N THR A 303 1.97 21.10 46.19
CA THR A 303 3.02 20.79 47.19
C THR A 303 2.80 19.46 47.95
N HIS A 304 3.79 18.58 48.19
CA HIS A 304 5.22 18.74 48.46
C HIS A 304 6.04 17.54 47.95
N SER A 305 7.30 17.81 47.57
CA SER A 305 8.41 16.84 47.63
C SER A 305 8.92 16.71 49.07
N PRO A 306 9.59 15.59 49.38
CA PRO A 306 10.85 15.67 50.11
C PRO A 306 11.98 14.90 49.41
N ALA A 307 13.20 15.40 49.62
CA ALA A 307 14.46 14.77 49.28
C ALA A 307 14.99 13.96 50.48
N GLY A 308 15.83 12.96 50.20
CA GLY A 308 16.99 12.60 51.03
C GLY A 308 16.79 11.50 52.07
N GLY A 309 17.54 10.41 51.87
CA GLY A 309 17.71 9.26 52.76
C GLY A 309 18.36 8.12 52.00
#